data_AF-A0A0A9XDD2-F1
#
_entry.id   AF-A0A0A9XDD2-F1
#
_cell.length_a   1.000
_cell.length_b   1.000
_cell.length_c   1.000
_cell.angle_alpha   90.00
_cell.angle_beta   90.00
_cell.angle_gamma   90.00
#
_symmetry.space_group_name_H-M   'P 1'
#
loop_
_entity.id
_entity.type
_entity.pdbx_description
1 polymer ?
#
loop_
_entity_poly.entity_id
_entity_poly.type
_entity_poly.pdbx_seq_one_letter_code
_entity_poly.pdbx_strand_id
1 'polypeptide(L)'
;MVVPVLETAVVVNKFRGCLLGSLLGDCLGAPFENESKVAKVVLQRYFDKMEDPNFKSPQKQYTDDTAMTKSVAESLVQHGAFNEKDLAKRFTTEYFQSPRRGYGQAVVGVFRKWRDSKMEDVWRPAREQFDGEGSAGNGAAMRISPISLFCYKDRHLLVQTAADCSKLTHTHRLGVHGAILQALAIQQCVLHGLRSRSMSNPFLPVSSKRCPK
;
A
#
# COMPACT_ATOMS: atom_id res chain seq x y z
N MET A 1 -8.70 -29.09 -13.24
CA MET A 1 -9.56 -27.95 -12.79
C MET A 1 -9.34 -27.51 -11.33
N VAL A 2 -8.64 -28.27 -10.48
CA VAL A 2 -8.49 -27.95 -9.03
C VAL A 2 -7.36 -26.94 -8.73
N VAL A 3 -6.32 -26.90 -9.58
CA VAL A 3 -5.13 -26.04 -9.40
C VAL A 3 -5.42 -24.53 -9.50
N PRO A 4 -6.22 -24.02 -10.48
CA PRO A 4 -6.52 -22.59 -10.60
C PRO A 4 -7.32 -22.03 -9.42
N VAL A 5 -8.19 -22.86 -8.82
CA VAL A 5 -9.02 -22.48 -7.68
C VAL A 5 -8.17 -22.34 -6.41
N LEU A 6 -7.25 -23.28 -6.18
CA LEU A 6 -6.30 -23.22 -5.06
C LEU A 6 -5.33 -22.03 -5.17
N GLU A 7 -4.83 -21.76 -6.37
CA GLU A 7 -3.96 -20.60 -6.60
C GLU A 7 -4.68 -19.28 -6.33
N THR A 8 -5.94 -19.17 -6.77
CA THR A 8 -6.79 -18.01 -6.50
C THR A 8 -7.04 -17.82 -5.00
N ALA A 9 -7.34 -18.91 -4.26
CA ALA A 9 -7.56 -18.84 -2.82
C ALA A 9 -6.31 -18.38 -2.04
N VAL A 10 -5.12 -18.85 -2.43
CA VAL A 10 -3.85 -18.42 -1.82
C VAL A 10 -3.59 -16.93 -2.07
N VAL A 11 -3.82 -16.46 -3.30
CA VAL A 11 -3.68 -15.03 -3.64
C VAL A 11 -4.63 -14.17 -2.82
N VAL A 12 -5.91 -14.56 -2.73
CA VAL A 12 -6.92 -13.83 -1.92
C VAL A 12 -6.49 -13.73 -0.46
N ASN A 13 -5.97 -14.81 0.14
CA ASN A 13 -5.49 -14.78 1.52
C ASN A 13 -4.27 -13.87 1.70
N LYS A 14 -3.34 -13.86 0.74
CA LYS A 14 -2.20 -12.92 0.75
C LYS A 14 -2.66 -11.46 0.64
N PHE A 15 -3.67 -11.18 -0.17
CA PHE A 15 -4.23 -9.82 -0.32
C PHE A 15 -4.87 -9.35 0.99
N ARG A 16 -5.72 -10.20 1.58
CA ARG A 16 -6.33 -9.93 2.89
C ARG A 16 -5.27 -9.71 3.97
N GLY A 17 -4.28 -10.61 4.04
CA GLY A 17 -3.17 -10.50 4.99
C GLY A 17 -2.34 -9.23 4.81
N CYS A 18 -2.11 -8.80 3.57
CA CYS A 18 -1.39 -7.56 3.28
C CYS A 18 -2.16 -6.33 3.80
N LEU A 19 -3.45 -6.20 3.48
CA LEU A 19 -4.26 -5.04 3.89
C LEU A 19 -4.49 -5.03 5.41
N LEU A 20 -4.80 -6.19 6.01
CA LEU A 20 -4.97 -6.31 7.46
C LEU A 20 -3.66 -6.10 8.20
N GLY A 21 -2.54 -6.60 7.67
CA GLY A 21 -1.21 -6.38 8.23
C GLY A 21 -0.82 -4.90 8.23
N SER A 22 -1.11 -4.16 7.14
CA SER A 22 -0.93 -2.71 7.10
C SER A 22 -1.77 -1.99 8.15
N LEU A 23 -3.06 -2.33 8.27
CA LEU A 23 -3.95 -1.76 9.30
C LEU A 23 -3.48 -2.06 10.72
N LEU A 24 -3.06 -3.30 10.99
CA LEU A 24 -2.54 -3.70 12.29
C LEU A 24 -1.24 -2.96 12.61
N GLY A 25 -0.34 -2.83 11.65
CA GLY A 25 0.92 -2.08 11.80
C GLY A 25 0.67 -0.62 12.18
N ASP A 26 -0.24 0.05 11.46
CA ASP A 26 -0.69 1.41 11.75
C ASP A 26 -1.28 1.52 13.18
N CYS A 27 -2.36 0.78 13.46
CA CYS A 27 -3.06 0.87 14.75
C CYS A 27 -2.19 0.49 15.96
N LEU A 28 -1.25 -0.45 15.81
CA LEU A 28 -0.38 -0.91 16.90
C LEU A 28 0.88 -0.05 17.04
N GLY A 29 1.33 0.58 15.94
CA GLY A 29 2.50 1.45 15.91
C GLY A 29 2.19 2.89 16.37
N ALA A 30 1.00 3.42 16.05
CA ALA A 30 0.62 4.80 16.33
C ALA A 30 0.86 5.27 17.79
N PRO A 31 0.62 4.47 18.84
CA PRO A 31 0.90 4.90 20.22
C PRO A 31 2.37 5.17 20.54
N PHE A 32 3.29 4.76 19.67
CA PHE A 32 4.73 4.90 19.82
C PHE A 32 5.34 5.85 18.78
N GLU A 33 4.50 6.58 18.03
CA GLU A 33 4.96 7.54 17.03
C GLU A 33 5.79 8.66 17.68
N ASN A 34 6.86 9.08 17.01
CA ASN A 34 7.83 10.10 17.47
C ASN A 34 8.72 9.68 18.65
N GLU A 35 8.58 8.46 19.17
CA GLU A 35 9.53 7.91 20.14
C GLU A 35 10.85 7.54 19.45
N SER A 36 11.96 8.11 19.93
CA SER A 36 13.29 7.82 19.37
C SER A 36 13.72 6.36 19.59
N LYS A 37 13.29 5.77 20.71
CA LYS A 37 13.50 4.36 21.07
C LYS A 37 12.38 3.90 22.00
N VAL A 38 11.82 2.73 21.72
CA VAL A 38 10.87 2.07 22.62
C VAL A 38 11.55 0.88 23.29
N ALA A 39 11.59 0.86 24.62
CA ALA A 39 12.19 -0.24 25.36
C ALA A 39 11.35 -1.52 25.23
N LYS A 40 12.02 -2.68 25.13
CA LYS A 40 11.34 -3.99 25.00
C LYS A 40 10.33 -4.24 26.14
N VAL A 41 10.64 -3.81 27.36
CA VAL A 41 9.73 -3.95 28.52
C VAL A 41 8.44 -3.14 28.34
N VAL A 42 8.49 -2.00 27.64
CA VAL A 42 7.30 -1.18 27.35
C VAL A 42 6.43 -1.90 26.32
N LEU A 43 7.04 -2.42 25.24
CA LEU A 43 6.32 -3.22 24.25
C LEU A 43 5.69 -4.47 24.88
N GLN A 44 6.45 -5.21 25.68
CA GLN A 44 5.95 -6.42 26.34
C GLN A 44 4.72 -6.10 27.20
N ARG A 45 4.79 -5.10 28.08
CA ARG A 45 3.64 -4.67 28.90
C ARG A 45 2.45 -4.24 28.07
N TYR A 46 2.68 -3.59 26.92
CA TYR A 46 1.63 -3.17 26.02
C TYR A 46 0.90 -4.38 25.40
N PHE A 47 1.63 -5.40 24.96
CA PHE A 47 1.05 -6.63 24.40
C PHE A 47 0.44 -7.55 25.46
N ASP A 48 1.09 -7.74 26.62
CA ASP A 48 0.56 -8.51 27.76
C ASP A 48 -0.81 -7.97 28.18
N LYS A 49 -0.94 -6.64 28.24
CA LYS A 49 -2.21 -5.98 28.56
C LYS A 49 -3.29 -6.27 27.51
N MET A 50 -2.93 -6.41 26.23
CA MET A 50 -3.89 -6.74 25.18
C MET A 50 -4.32 -8.21 25.18
N GLU A 51 -3.47 -9.10 25.71
CA GLU A 51 -3.79 -10.52 25.88
C GLU A 51 -4.62 -10.82 27.13
N ASP A 52 -4.70 -9.88 28.08
CA ASP A 52 -5.56 -10.01 29.26
C ASP A 52 -7.04 -10.16 28.84
N PRO A 53 -7.72 -11.27 29.16
CA PRO A 53 -9.12 -11.50 28.80
C PRO A 53 -10.09 -10.45 29.35
N ASN A 54 -9.70 -9.73 30.42
CA ASN A 54 -10.50 -8.68 31.03
C ASN A 54 -10.21 -7.29 30.43
N PHE A 55 -9.21 -7.17 29.57
CA PHE A 55 -8.84 -5.90 28.96
C PHE A 55 -9.85 -5.49 27.89
N LYS A 56 -10.62 -4.46 28.21
CA LYS A 56 -11.44 -3.74 27.24
C LYS A 56 -10.63 -2.58 26.67
N SER A 57 -9.98 -2.81 25.54
CA SER A 57 -9.29 -1.72 24.83
C SER A 57 -10.32 -0.73 24.27
N PRO A 58 -10.10 0.59 24.34
CA PRO A 58 -10.77 1.49 23.41
C PRO A 58 -10.43 1.04 21.99
N GLN A 59 -11.38 1.17 21.05
CA GLN A 59 -11.12 0.87 19.64
C GLN A 59 -9.84 1.58 19.20
N LYS A 60 -8.80 0.81 18.82
CA LYS A 60 -7.58 1.39 18.28
C LYS A 60 -7.91 1.99 16.92
N GLN A 61 -7.87 3.31 16.85
CA GLN A 61 -8.14 4.04 15.63
C GLN A 61 -6.88 4.03 14.76
N TYR A 62 -7.07 3.80 13.46
CA TYR A 62 -6.02 3.92 12.46
C TYR A 62 -5.64 5.39 12.21
N THR A 63 -4.51 5.65 11.56
CA THR A 63 -4.01 7.01 11.27
C THR A 63 -4.24 7.38 9.80
N ASP A 64 -3.54 8.40 9.30
CA ASP A 64 -3.55 8.77 7.89
C ASP A 64 -3.00 7.66 6.98
N ASP A 65 -2.14 6.77 7.49
CA ASP A 65 -1.65 5.59 6.79
C ASP A 65 -2.81 4.77 6.19
N THR A 66 -3.72 4.30 7.05
CA THR A 66 -4.89 3.53 6.62
C THR A 66 -5.92 4.39 5.91
N ALA A 67 -6.15 5.63 6.35
CA ALA A 67 -7.14 6.51 5.73
C ALA A 67 -6.83 6.73 4.23
N MET A 68 -5.57 7.01 3.91
CA MET A 68 -5.11 7.13 2.54
C MET A 68 -5.07 5.78 1.83
N THR A 69 -4.66 4.69 2.49
CA THR A 69 -4.70 3.33 1.91
C THR A 69 -6.11 2.96 1.44
N LYS A 70 -7.14 3.21 2.25
CA LYS A 70 -8.54 2.97 1.90
C LYS A 70 -8.96 3.77 0.67
N SER A 71 -8.62 5.06 0.62
CA SER A 71 -8.91 5.92 -0.54
C SER A 71 -8.31 5.38 -1.84
N VAL A 72 -7.07 4.87 -1.80
CA VAL A 72 -6.43 4.22 -2.95
C VAL A 72 -7.18 2.95 -3.36
N ALA A 73 -7.49 2.07 -2.40
CA ALA A 73 -8.20 0.82 -2.68
C ALA A 73 -9.58 1.06 -3.29
N GLU A 74 -10.37 1.97 -2.73
CA GLU A 74 -11.70 2.30 -3.21
C GLU A 74 -11.68 2.90 -4.62
N SER A 75 -10.72 3.77 -4.93
CA SER A 75 -10.55 4.34 -6.28
C SER A 75 -10.25 3.26 -7.31
N LEU A 76 -9.31 2.35 -7.01
CA LEU A 76 -8.96 1.23 -7.88
C LEU A 76 -10.13 0.28 -8.12
N VAL A 77 -10.90 -0.03 -7.07
CA VAL A 77 -12.08 -0.89 -7.17
C VAL A 77 -13.17 -0.22 -8.01
N GLN A 78 -13.40 1.08 -7.83
CA GLN A 78 -14.41 1.81 -8.59
C GLN A 78 -14.06 1.94 -10.07
N HIS A 79 -12.80 2.22 -10.40
CA HIS A 79 -12.40 2.56 -11.76
C HIS A 79 -11.77 1.41 -12.53
N GLY A 80 -11.32 0.34 -11.87
CA GLY A 80 -10.56 -0.74 -12.51
C GLY A 80 -9.23 -0.26 -13.10
N ALA A 81 -8.74 0.91 -12.67
CA ALA A 81 -7.50 1.54 -13.11
C ALA A 81 -7.14 2.67 -12.12
N PHE A 82 -5.91 3.17 -12.22
CA PHE A 82 -5.53 4.40 -11.51
C PHE A 82 -6.26 5.60 -12.11
N ASN A 83 -6.84 6.42 -11.24
CA ASN A 83 -7.53 7.66 -11.60
C ASN A 83 -7.05 8.78 -10.68
N GLU A 84 -6.20 9.65 -11.20
CA GLU A 84 -5.53 10.70 -10.44
C GLU A 84 -6.52 11.73 -9.85
N LYS A 85 -7.58 12.06 -10.60
CA LYS A 85 -8.57 13.06 -10.17
C LYS A 85 -9.49 12.52 -9.10
N ASP A 86 -9.96 11.29 -9.25
CA ASP A 86 -10.76 10.62 -8.24
C ASP A 86 -9.96 10.43 -6.95
N LEU A 87 -8.72 9.97 -7.05
CA LEU A 87 -7.88 9.76 -5.88
C LEU A 87 -7.55 11.07 -5.13
N ALA A 88 -7.24 12.15 -5.87
CA ALA A 88 -7.06 13.48 -5.26
C ALA A 88 -8.34 13.93 -4.53
N LYS A 89 -9.52 13.74 -5.15
CA LYS A 89 -10.81 14.04 -4.53
C LYS A 89 -11.06 13.23 -3.26
N ARG A 90 -10.74 11.93 -3.27
CA ARG A 90 -10.90 11.02 -2.12
C ARG A 90 -9.99 11.42 -0.97
N PHE A 91 -8.71 11.67 -1.23
CA PHE A 91 -7.78 12.17 -0.21
C PHE A 91 -8.24 13.49 0.40
N THR A 92 -8.65 14.45 -0.42
CA THR A 92 -9.19 15.73 0.06
C THR A 92 -10.44 15.52 0.90
N THR A 93 -11.38 14.69 0.46
CA THR A 93 -12.63 14.41 1.18
C THR A 93 -12.36 13.75 2.54
N GLU A 94 -11.54 12.70 2.55
CA GLU A 94 -11.15 11.97 3.76
C GLU A 94 -10.47 12.90 4.78
N TYR A 95 -9.53 13.74 4.32
CA TYR A 95 -8.86 14.71 5.19
C TYR A 95 -9.86 15.69 5.83
N PHE A 96 -10.76 16.28 5.04
CA PHE A 96 -11.70 17.27 5.58
C PHE A 96 -12.79 16.66 6.46
N GLN A 97 -13.11 15.37 6.30
CA GLN A 97 -14.02 14.65 7.19
C GLN A 97 -13.34 14.24 8.51
N SER A 98 -12.05 13.87 8.46
CA SER A 98 -11.30 13.38 9.62
C SER A 98 -9.88 13.98 9.69
N PRO A 99 -9.73 15.30 9.94
CA PRO A 99 -8.44 15.98 9.82
C PRO A 99 -7.43 15.62 10.93
N ARG A 100 -7.89 14.99 12.02
CA ARG A 100 -7.08 14.64 13.20
C ARG A 100 -6.46 13.24 13.12
N ARG A 101 -6.29 12.68 11.92
CA ARG A 101 -5.75 11.32 11.70
C ARG A 101 -4.22 11.21 11.72
N GLY A 102 -3.47 12.31 11.80
CA GLY A 102 -2.00 12.26 11.83
C GLY A 102 -1.30 12.89 10.61
N TYR A 103 -2.06 13.38 9.63
CA TYR A 103 -1.51 13.94 8.39
C TYR A 103 -0.37 14.96 8.59
N GLY A 104 0.75 14.72 7.92
CA GLY A 104 1.86 15.67 7.85
C GLY A 104 1.47 17.03 7.24
N GLN A 105 2.02 18.12 7.76
CA GLN A 105 1.61 19.48 7.36
C GLN A 105 1.83 19.77 5.87
N ALA A 106 2.88 19.22 5.26
CA ALA A 106 3.14 19.38 3.83
C ALA A 106 2.00 18.81 2.97
N VAL A 107 1.49 17.61 3.32
CA VAL A 107 0.39 16.99 2.55
C VAL A 107 -0.94 17.67 2.81
N VAL A 108 -1.15 18.20 4.02
CA VAL A 108 -2.32 19.05 4.32
C VAL A 108 -2.38 20.27 3.40
N GLY A 109 -1.24 20.89 3.12
CA GLY A 109 -1.14 21.99 2.15
C GLY A 109 -1.61 21.58 0.74
N VAL A 110 -1.31 20.36 0.30
CA VAL A 110 -1.77 19.81 -0.98
C VAL A 110 -3.29 19.65 -0.99
N PHE A 111 -3.89 19.06 0.05
CA PHE A 111 -5.33 18.86 0.13
C PHE A 111 -6.12 20.17 0.10
N ARG A 112 -5.60 21.22 0.77
CA ARG A 112 -6.17 22.57 0.74
C ARG A 112 -6.10 23.18 -0.65
N LYS A 113 -4.92 23.17 -1.29
CA LYS A 113 -4.76 23.67 -2.67
C LYS A 113 -5.68 22.95 -3.65
N TRP A 114 -5.84 21.65 -3.54
CA TRP A 114 -6.78 20.87 -4.35
C TRP A 114 -8.23 21.31 -4.18
N ARG A 115 -8.67 21.51 -2.93
CA ARG A 115 -10.02 22.03 -2.64
C ARG A 115 -10.21 23.43 -3.20
N ASP A 116 -9.25 24.32 -2.98
CA ASP A 116 -9.35 25.75 -3.29
C ASP A 116 -9.27 26.01 -4.81
N SER A 117 -8.47 25.22 -5.53
CA SER A 117 -8.37 25.24 -7.01
C SER A 117 -9.43 24.37 -7.71
N LYS A 118 -10.35 23.75 -6.95
CA LYS A 118 -11.37 22.83 -7.48
C LYS A 118 -10.79 21.71 -8.37
N MET A 119 -9.61 21.20 -8.01
CA MET A 119 -8.94 20.09 -8.70
C MET A 119 -8.57 20.39 -10.18
N GLU A 120 -8.32 21.65 -10.54
CA GLU A 120 -7.97 22.03 -11.92
C GLU A 120 -6.70 21.32 -12.42
N ASP A 121 -5.61 21.39 -11.65
CA ASP A 121 -4.38 20.61 -11.84
C ASP A 121 -4.06 19.85 -10.55
N VAL A 122 -4.33 18.54 -10.54
CA VAL A 122 -4.09 17.69 -9.38
C VAL A 122 -2.60 17.41 -9.11
N TRP A 123 -1.72 17.68 -10.07
CA TRP A 123 -0.29 17.42 -9.95
C TRP A 123 0.47 18.64 -9.42
N ARG A 124 0.00 19.85 -9.74
CA ARG A 124 0.66 21.11 -9.35
C ARG A 124 0.91 21.26 -7.85
N PRO A 125 -0.05 21.01 -6.94
CA PRO A 125 0.16 21.26 -5.52
C PRO A 125 1.34 20.51 -4.90
N ALA A 126 1.57 19.25 -5.32
CA ALA A 126 2.69 18.45 -4.84
C ALA A 126 4.04 18.96 -5.38
N ARG A 127 4.08 19.41 -6.65
CA ARG A 127 5.28 20.02 -7.25
C ARG A 127 5.71 21.29 -6.52
N GLU A 128 4.77 22.06 -5.99
CA GLU A 128 5.05 23.32 -5.27
C GLU A 128 5.50 23.10 -3.81
N GLN A 129 5.52 21.87 -3.30
CA GLN A 129 6.03 21.62 -1.95
C GLN A 129 7.54 21.80 -1.90
N PHE A 130 8.05 22.27 -0.75
CA PHE A 130 9.49 22.42 -0.47
C PHE A 130 10.22 23.17 -1.59
N ASP A 131 9.72 24.36 -1.94
CA ASP A 131 10.30 25.25 -2.95
C ASP A 131 10.54 24.59 -4.33
N GLY A 132 9.72 23.59 -4.67
CA GLY A 132 9.84 22.87 -5.94
C GLY A 132 10.49 21.50 -5.85
N GLU A 133 11.13 21.18 -4.72
CA GLU A 133 11.83 19.89 -4.55
C GLU A 133 10.86 18.72 -4.33
N GLY A 134 9.70 18.99 -3.72
CA GLY A 134 8.71 17.99 -3.35
C GLY A 134 8.97 17.30 -2.01
N SER A 135 7.97 16.59 -1.48
CA SER A 135 8.12 15.82 -0.23
C SER A 135 8.96 14.55 -0.43
N ALA A 136 10.02 14.41 0.38
CA ALA A 136 10.80 13.18 0.52
C ALA A 136 10.25 12.21 1.59
N GLY A 137 9.13 12.56 2.24
CA GLY A 137 8.52 11.74 3.28
C GLY A 137 8.04 10.37 2.81
N ASN A 138 7.74 9.49 3.76
CA ASN A 138 7.26 8.12 3.49
C ASN A 138 5.76 8.05 3.13
N GLY A 139 5.05 9.18 3.11
CA GLY A 139 3.59 9.21 2.99
C GLY A 139 3.04 8.61 1.70
N ALA A 140 3.84 8.55 0.65
CA ALA A 140 3.53 7.80 -0.57
C ALA A 140 3.67 6.28 -0.38
N ALA A 141 4.71 5.83 0.32
CA ALA A 141 4.99 4.42 0.56
C ALA A 141 3.99 3.79 1.53
N MET A 142 3.57 4.53 2.57
CA MET A 142 2.67 4.01 3.60
C MET A 142 1.32 3.50 3.05
N ARG A 143 0.87 4.10 1.93
CA ARG A 143 -0.45 3.83 1.31
C ARG A 143 -0.40 2.96 0.06
N ILE A 144 0.76 2.41 -0.30
CA ILE A 144 0.99 1.87 -1.65
C ILE A 144 0.46 0.44 -1.85
N SER A 145 0.09 -0.25 -0.77
CA SER A 145 -0.30 -1.66 -0.82
C SER A 145 -1.41 -1.96 -1.83
N PRO A 146 -2.49 -1.18 -1.99
CA PRO A 146 -3.54 -1.52 -2.95
C PRO A 146 -3.06 -1.46 -4.40
N ILE A 147 -2.15 -0.55 -4.75
CA ILE A 147 -1.52 -0.50 -6.08
C ILE A 147 -0.71 -1.76 -6.33
N SER A 148 0.08 -2.21 -5.33
CA SER A 148 0.85 -3.45 -5.45
C SER A 148 -0.04 -4.67 -5.64
N LEU A 149 -1.15 -4.75 -4.92
CA LEU A 149 -2.10 -5.85 -5.05
C LEU A 149 -2.83 -5.80 -6.38
N PHE A 150 -3.22 -4.62 -6.84
CA PHE A 150 -3.92 -4.43 -8.12
C PHE A 150 -3.03 -4.79 -9.31
N CYS A 151 -1.77 -4.34 -9.32
CA CYS A 151 -0.82 -4.57 -10.41
C CYS A 151 0.07 -5.81 -10.21
N TYR A 152 -0.21 -6.71 -9.26
CA TYR A 152 0.74 -7.75 -8.83
C TYR A 152 1.29 -8.65 -9.95
N LYS A 153 0.51 -8.86 -11.03
CA LYS A 153 0.92 -9.66 -12.21
C LYS A 153 1.77 -8.90 -13.22
N ASP A 154 1.75 -7.57 -13.21
CA ASP A 154 2.45 -6.72 -14.16
C ASP A 154 3.37 -5.75 -13.41
N ARG A 155 4.66 -6.07 -13.43
CA ARG A 155 5.69 -5.26 -12.76
C ARG A 155 5.88 -3.89 -13.42
N HIS A 156 5.70 -3.77 -14.73
CA HIS A 156 5.87 -2.48 -15.41
C HIS A 156 4.73 -1.54 -15.04
N LEU A 157 3.49 -2.05 -15.12
CA LEU A 157 2.31 -1.30 -14.68
C LEU A 157 2.40 -0.93 -13.20
N LEU A 158 2.90 -1.85 -12.34
CA LEU A 158 3.11 -1.58 -10.92
C LEU A 158 4.04 -0.38 -10.70
N VAL A 159 5.22 -0.37 -11.33
CA VAL A 159 6.21 0.71 -11.16
C VAL A 159 5.63 2.04 -11.63
N GLN A 160 4.98 2.06 -12.79
CA GLN A 160 4.36 3.28 -13.34
C GLN A 160 3.25 3.79 -12.43
N THR A 161 2.30 2.93 -12.08
CA THR A 161 1.13 3.30 -11.27
C THR A 161 1.55 3.73 -9.86
N ALA A 162 2.55 3.08 -9.27
CA ALA A 162 3.09 3.48 -7.97
C ALA A 162 3.76 4.87 -8.05
N ALA A 163 4.50 5.16 -9.11
CA ALA A 163 5.10 6.47 -9.32
C ALA A 163 4.03 7.56 -9.47
N ASP A 164 3.00 7.32 -10.28
CA ASP A 164 1.94 8.30 -10.53
C ASP A 164 1.08 8.53 -9.28
N CYS A 165 0.70 7.47 -8.56
CA CYS A 165 0.03 7.59 -7.26
C CYS A 165 0.86 8.35 -6.22
N SER A 166 2.19 8.19 -6.25
CA SER A 166 3.10 8.90 -5.34
C SER A 166 3.15 10.39 -5.65
N LYS A 167 3.32 10.75 -6.93
CA LYS A 167 3.47 12.14 -7.41
C LYS A 167 2.27 13.04 -7.12
N LEU A 168 1.10 12.47 -6.81
CA LEU A 168 -0.04 13.25 -6.31
C LEU A 168 0.27 14.00 -5.01
N THR A 169 1.18 13.51 -4.17
CA THR A 169 1.54 14.19 -2.90
C THR A 169 3.04 14.26 -2.61
N HIS A 170 3.85 13.47 -3.30
CA HIS A 170 5.29 13.36 -3.10
C HIS A 170 5.98 13.33 -4.46
N THR A 171 6.58 14.44 -4.87
CA THR A 171 7.28 14.58 -6.16
C THR A 171 8.79 14.42 -6.04
N HIS A 172 9.34 14.49 -4.82
CA HIS A 172 10.77 14.26 -4.61
C HIS A 172 11.15 12.81 -4.92
N ARG A 173 12.29 12.61 -5.58
CA ARG A 173 12.76 11.28 -6.02
C ARG A 173 12.78 10.24 -4.90
N LEU A 174 13.16 10.64 -3.68
CA LEU A 174 13.23 9.72 -2.54
C LEU A 174 11.83 9.25 -2.09
N GLY A 175 10.84 10.15 -2.09
CA GLY A 175 9.46 9.78 -1.75
C GLY A 175 8.87 8.84 -2.79
N VAL A 176 9.08 9.14 -4.08
CA VAL A 176 8.61 8.31 -5.20
C VAL A 176 9.32 6.94 -5.22
N HIS A 177 10.65 6.91 -5.12
CA HIS A 177 11.40 5.65 -5.15
C HIS A 177 11.15 4.80 -3.90
N GLY A 178 10.94 5.42 -2.73
CA GLY A 178 10.54 4.70 -1.52
C GLY A 178 9.21 3.98 -1.68
N ALA A 179 8.22 4.64 -2.29
CA ALA A 179 6.93 4.02 -2.57
C ALA A 179 7.03 2.89 -3.61
N ILE A 180 7.81 3.09 -4.68
CA ILE A 180 8.08 2.03 -5.66
C ILE A 180 8.76 0.84 -4.99
N LEU A 181 9.79 1.07 -4.17
CA LEU A 181 10.50 0.02 -3.44
C LEU A 181 9.53 -0.79 -2.56
N GLN A 182 8.69 -0.12 -1.78
CA GLN A 182 7.68 -0.76 -0.94
C GLN A 182 6.69 -1.58 -1.77
N ALA A 183 6.22 -1.05 -2.89
CA ALA A 183 5.29 -1.75 -3.78
C ALA A 183 5.94 -3.01 -4.39
N LEU A 184 7.20 -2.94 -4.80
CA LEU A 184 7.93 -4.10 -5.33
C LEU A 184 8.19 -5.16 -4.26
N ALA A 185 8.44 -4.76 -3.00
CA ALA A 185 8.59 -5.69 -1.88
C ALA A 185 7.28 -6.45 -1.62
N ILE A 186 6.14 -5.75 -1.61
CA ILE A 186 4.81 -6.37 -1.47
C ILE A 186 4.55 -7.35 -2.62
N GLN A 187 4.83 -6.94 -3.87
CA GLN A 187 4.69 -7.84 -5.03
C GLN A 187 5.51 -9.12 -4.87
N GLN A 188 6.76 -9.02 -4.41
CA GLN A 188 7.59 -10.20 -4.17
C GLN A 188 6.97 -11.12 -3.12
N CYS A 189 6.46 -10.59 -2.00
CA CYS A 189 5.77 -11.37 -0.98
C CYS A 189 4.48 -12.05 -1.50
N VAL A 190 3.74 -11.37 -2.37
CA VAL A 190 2.55 -11.94 -3.03
C VAL A 190 2.94 -13.12 -3.92
N LEU A 191 3.96 -12.94 -4.77
CA LEU A 191 4.42 -13.96 -5.73
C LEU A 191 5.22 -15.10 -5.07
N HIS A 192 5.72 -14.89 -3.85
CA HIS A 192 6.46 -15.90 -3.10
C HIS A 192 5.57 -17.13 -2.81
N GLY A 193 6.06 -18.31 -3.20
CA GLY A 193 5.33 -19.59 -3.11
C GLY A 193 4.30 -19.84 -4.22
N LEU A 194 4.04 -18.86 -5.09
CA LEU A 194 3.23 -19.05 -6.30
C LEU A 194 4.13 -19.51 -7.47
N ARG A 195 5.36 -18.98 -7.55
CA ARG A 195 6.34 -19.30 -8.59
C ARG A 195 6.88 -20.75 -8.53
N SER A 196 6.84 -21.40 -7.35
CA SER A 196 7.32 -22.79 -7.20
C SER A 196 6.33 -23.83 -7.73
N ARG A 197 5.06 -23.46 -7.96
CA ARG A 197 4.01 -24.40 -8.43
C ARG A 197 3.85 -24.45 -9.95
N SER A 198 4.43 -23.51 -10.71
CA SER A 198 4.36 -23.54 -12.18
C SER A 198 5.52 -24.30 -12.85
N MET A 199 6.46 -24.88 -12.09
CA MET A 199 7.60 -25.66 -12.63
C MET A 199 7.51 -27.18 -12.39
N SER A 200 6.37 -27.72 -11.96
CA SER A 200 6.21 -29.17 -11.89
C SER A 200 5.70 -29.75 -13.22
N ASN A 201 6.58 -29.88 -14.22
CA ASN A 201 6.78 -31.15 -14.96
C ASN A 201 7.96 -31.09 -15.97
N PRO A 202 9.20 -31.49 -15.59
CA PRO A 202 10.27 -31.75 -16.56
C PRO A 202 10.24 -33.17 -17.13
N PHE A 203 9.30 -34.04 -16.73
CA PHE A 203 9.25 -35.43 -17.16
C PHE A 203 8.04 -35.69 -18.07
N LEU A 204 8.10 -35.18 -19.29
CA LEU A 204 7.46 -35.86 -20.42
C LEU A 204 8.51 -36.81 -21.01
N PRO A 205 8.29 -38.14 -21.03
CA PRO A 205 9.22 -39.03 -21.71
C PRO A 205 9.16 -38.74 -23.21
N VAL A 206 10.31 -38.35 -23.76
CA VAL A 206 10.49 -38.27 -25.21
C VAL A 206 10.29 -39.68 -25.77
N SER A 207 9.20 -39.86 -26.52
CA SER A 207 8.91 -41.09 -27.25
C SER A 207 10.05 -41.34 -28.25
N SER A 208 10.90 -42.33 -27.95
CA SER A 208 11.90 -42.82 -28.88
C SER A 208 11.21 -43.61 -29.99
N LYS A 209 10.92 -42.98 -31.12
CA LYS A 209 10.62 -43.71 -32.36
C LYS A 209 11.89 -44.45 -32.78
N ARG A 210 11.91 -45.78 -32.62
CA ARG A 210 12.90 -46.64 -33.28
C ARG A 210 12.59 -46.65 -34.77
N CYS A 211 13.59 -46.36 -35.60
CA CYS A 211 13.54 -46.68 -37.02
C CYS A 211 13.51 -48.20 -37.20
N PRO A 212 12.65 -48.76 -38.07
CA PRO A 212 12.83 -50.12 -38.55
C PRO A 212 14.02 -50.18 -39.53
N LYS A 213 14.71 -51.32 -39.50
CA LYS A 213 15.82 -51.66 -40.40
C LYS A 213 15.34 -51.82 -41.84
#